data_AF-A0A3A5Q0A1-F1
#
_entry.id   AF-A0A3A5Q0A1-F1
#
_cell.length_a   1.000
_cell.length_b   1.000
_cell.length_c   1.000
_cell.angle_alpha   90.00
_cell.angle_beta   90.00
_cell.angle_gamma   90.00
#
_symmetry.space_group_name_H-M   'P 1'
#
loop_
_entity.id
_entity.type
_entity.pdbx_description
1 polymer ?
#
loop_
_entity_poly.entity_id
_entity_poly.type
_entity_poly.pdbx_seq_one_letter_code
_entity_poly.pdbx_strand_id
1 'polypeptide(L)'
;MKNTIHQIFKKLLCNDSLTENCYTVANIPPIKAHKLGIDREGRPMFFIQSTITDKVPNINLEMMSVQFNELCRLKKNNVPKNIIESYYTVITLKTDLPDYVRYFLDIVCIVLEKIGETPSQQVLLTEIQKIIDLFRRFSAPPLKTIQGLWAELFVIERANNPKYLVKSWHTSAIDTFDFNDGTDKIEVKSTSRSNRIHHFSHNQLTPNKGSNVVIASIQIVQSGMGKSIHDLRESIESKLNEPDLRFKLIDVITKTLGADFDKAHEFSFDYALACDSYRLFDINDIPCIDGYSIPEEIDNIHYDCNLSSVKSVEAPTVSYPQSELFKAL
;
A
#
# COMPACT_ATOMS: atom_id res chain seq x y z
N MET A 1 -29.41 -13.13 -1.17
CA MET A 1 -28.41 -13.63 -0.19
C MET A 1 -27.78 -12.53 0.66
N LYS A 2 -27.38 -11.38 0.08
CA LYS A 2 -26.64 -10.29 0.76
C LYS A 2 -27.25 -9.79 2.09
N ASN A 3 -28.50 -9.31 2.13
CA ASN A 3 -29.08 -8.82 3.39
C ASN A 3 -29.18 -9.90 4.48
N THR A 4 -29.25 -11.17 4.09
CA THR A 4 -29.35 -12.31 4.98
C THR A 4 -27.99 -12.71 5.56
N ILE A 5 -26.88 -12.60 4.81
CA ILE A 5 -25.56 -13.03 5.30
C ILE A 5 -25.06 -12.16 6.45
N HIS A 6 -25.24 -10.85 6.37
CA HIS A 6 -24.87 -9.92 7.44
C HIS A 6 -25.65 -10.19 8.73
N GLN A 7 -26.93 -10.57 8.63
CA GLN A 7 -27.73 -10.95 9.79
C GLN A 7 -27.28 -12.29 10.40
N ILE A 8 -26.89 -13.26 9.56
CA ILE A 8 -26.35 -14.53 10.02
C ILE A 8 -25.02 -14.31 10.74
N PHE A 9 -24.13 -13.50 10.18
CA PHE A 9 -22.86 -13.13 10.80
C PHE A 9 -23.07 -12.46 12.16
N LYS A 10 -23.95 -11.47 12.25
CA LYS A 10 -24.31 -10.82 13.54
C LYS A 10 -24.81 -11.81 14.58
N LYS A 11 -25.62 -12.79 14.19
CA LYS A 11 -26.11 -13.84 15.12
C LYS A 11 -24.99 -14.78 15.59
N LEU A 12 -23.98 -15.03 14.75
CA LEU A 12 -22.81 -15.83 15.15
C LEU A 12 -21.96 -15.11 16.20
N LEU A 13 -21.81 -13.79 16.09
CA LEU A 13 -21.09 -12.98 17.08
C LEU A 13 -21.73 -12.97 18.47
N CYS A 14 -23.05 -13.17 18.56
CA CYS A 14 -23.78 -13.14 19.83
C CYS A 14 -23.75 -14.47 20.60
N ASN A 15 -23.19 -15.55 20.04
CA ASN A 15 -23.21 -16.88 20.64
C ASN A 15 -21.79 -17.33 21.01
N ASP A 16 -21.63 -18.00 22.15
CA ASP A 16 -20.34 -18.58 22.58
C ASP A 16 -19.80 -19.54 21.51
N SER A 17 -18.75 -19.11 20.81
CA SER A 17 -18.41 -19.61 19.49
C SER A 17 -17.38 -20.74 19.49
N LEU A 18 -16.73 -21.03 20.62
CA LEU A 18 -15.58 -21.94 20.66
C LEU A 18 -15.66 -22.91 21.82
N THR A 19 -16.02 -24.16 21.50
CA THR A 19 -15.63 -25.32 22.29
C THR A 19 -14.32 -25.85 21.73
N GLU A 20 -13.39 -26.29 22.59
CA GLU A 20 -12.11 -26.86 22.15
C GLU A 20 -12.34 -27.90 21.03
N ASN A 21 -11.67 -27.69 19.89
CA ASN A 21 -11.65 -28.55 18.69
C ASN A 21 -12.85 -28.49 17.72
N CYS A 22 -13.70 -27.47 17.73
CA CYS A 22 -14.79 -27.34 16.74
C CYS A 22 -15.12 -25.87 16.40
N TYR A 23 -15.45 -25.60 15.13
CA TYR A 23 -15.94 -24.30 14.67
C TYR A 23 -17.46 -24.20 14.76
N THR A 24 -17.97 -23.15 15.39
CA THR A 24 -19.40 -22.84 15.34
C THR A 24 -19.74 -22.19 14.01
N VAL A 25 -20.71 -22.77 13.30
CA VAL A 25 -21.09 -22.32 11.96
C VAL A 25 -22.61 -22.19 11.78
N ALA A 26 -22.98 -21.39 10.78
CA ALA A 26 -24.33 -21.26 10.26
C ALA A 26 -24.40 -21.62 8.77
N ASN A 27 -25.59 -22.02 8.33
CA ASN A 27 -25.88 -22.24 6.92
C ASN A 27 -25.97 -20.91 6.17
N ILE A 28 -25.75 -20.95 4.86
CA ILE A 28 -25.82 -19.78 3.96
C ILE A 28 -26.99 -19.97 2.97
N PRO A 29 -28.25 -19.64 3.32
CA PRO A 29 -29.38 -19.96 2.45
C PRO A 29 -29.28 -19.30 1.06
N PRO A 30 -29.66 -20.01 -0.02
CA PRO A 30 -30.18 -21.39 -0.03
C PRO A 30 -29.10 -22.48 -0.01
N ILE A 31 -27.82 -22.11 -0.10
CA ILE A 31 -26.66 -23.01 -0.19
C ILE A 31 -26.47 -23.81 1.12
N LYS A 32 -26.46 -25.13 1.02
CA LYS A 32 -26.38 -26.05 2.15
C LYS A 32 -25.00 -26.69 2.32
N ALA A 33 -24.17 -26.75 1.30
CA ALA A 33 -22.82 -27.31 1.35
C ALA A 33 -21.87 -26.40 2.12
N HIS A 34 -21.91 -25.11 1.82
CA HIS A 34 -21.02 -24.11 2.40
C HIS A 34 -21.52 -23.60 3.75
N LYS A 35 -20.61 -23.07 4.57
CA LYS A 35 -20.93 -22.53 5.90
C LYS A 35 -20.23 -21.21 6.15
N LEU A 36 -20.85 -20.39 6.97
CA LEU A 36 -20.25 -19.20 7.56
C LEU A 36 -19.99 -19.47 9.04
N GLY A 37 -18.79 -19.21 9.51
CA GLY A 37 -18.43 -19.24 10.93
C GLY A 37 -17.64 -17.99 11.31
N ILE A 38 -17.08 -18.05 12.51
CA ILE A 38 -16.20 -17.02 13.05
C ILE A 38 -14.96 -17.65 13.66
N ASP A 39 -13.84 -16.93 13.63
CA ASP A 39 -12.62 -17.34 14.33
C ASP A 39 -12.64 -16.93 15.81
N ARG A 40 -11.49 -17.05 16.48
CA ARG A 40 -11.34 -16.73 17.90
C ARG A 40 -11.47 -15.25 18.21
N GLU A 41 -11.20 -14.42 17.21
CA GLU A 41 -11.27 -12.97 17.27
C GLU A 41 -12.62 -12.44 16.76
N GLY A 42 -13.57 -13.32 16.42
CA GLY A 42 -14.90 -12.93 15.92
C GLY A 42 -14.91 -12.53 14.44
N ARG A 43 -13.84 -12.78 13.69
CA ARG A 43 -13.72 -12.41 12.27
C ARG A 43 -14.39 -13.48 11.39
N PRO A 44 -14.97 -13.08 10.24
CA PRO A 44 -15.74 -14.00 9.40
C PRO A 44 -14.85 -15.07 8.75
N MET A 45 -15.34 -16.32 8.79
CA MET A 45 -14.75 -17.47 8.12
C MET A 45 -15.77 -18.16 7.22
N PHE A 46 -15.42 -18.40 5.96
CA PHE A 46 -16.23 -19.23 5.06
C PHE A 46 -15.61 -20.61 4.91
N PHE A 47 -16.42 -21.64 5.10
CA PHE A 47 -16.08 -23.05 4.89
C PHE A 47 -16.77 -23.50 3.60
N ILE A 48 -15.99 -23.59 2.53
CA ILE A 48 -16.46 -23.98 1.20
C ILE A 48 -16.12 -25.45 1.02
N GLN A 49 -17.12 -26.28 0.69
CA GLN A 49 -16.92 -27.72 0.61
C GLN A 49 -15.84 -28.00 -0.45
N SER A 50 -14.75 -28.65 -0.02
CA SER A 50 -13.59 -28.85 -0.86
C SER A 50 -13.79 -30.06 -1.76
N THR A 51 -13.55 -29.88 -3.05
CA THR A 51 -13.33 -30.97 -4.01
C THR A 51 -11.87 -31.05 -4.45
N ILE A 52 -10.97 -30.34 -3.76
CA ILE A 52 -9.55 -30.26 -4.10
C ILE A 52 -8.89 -31.57 -3.66
N THR A 53 -8.33 -32.29 -4.62
CA THR A 53 -7.56 -33.52 -4.37
C THR A 53 -6.05 -33.28 -4.45
N ASP A 54 -5.63 -32.23 -5.15
CA ASP A 54 -4.22 -31.90 -5.35
C ASP A 54 -3.65 -31.13 -4.15
N LYS A 55 -2.31 -31.18 -4.01
CA LYS A 55 -1.60 -30.33 -3.03
C LYS A 55 -1.53 -28.89 -3.55
N VAL A 56 -2.51 -28.09 -3.17
CA VAL A 56 -2.52 -26.63 -3.41
C VAL A 56 -1.97 -25.93 -2.16
N PRO A 57 -0.97 -25.04 -2.28
CA PRO A 57 -0.42 -24.33 -1.12
C PRO A 57 -1.44 -23.34 -0.55
N ASN A 58 -1.49 -23.26 0.78
CA ASN A 58 -2.29 -22.27 1.49
C ASN A 58 -1.77 -20.86 1.20
N ILE A 59 -2.68 -19.88 1.18
CA ILE A 59 -2.38 -18.49 0.87
C ILE A 59 -2.63 -17.64 2.11
N ASN A 60 -1.63 -16.85 2.48
CA ASN A 60 -1.65 -16.04 3.68
C ASN A 60 -1.34 -14.58 3.31
N LEU A 61 -2.38 -13.77 3.15
CA LEU A 61 -2.27 -12.32 2.94
C LEU A 61 -2.39 -11.58 4.28
N GLU A 62 -2.14 -10.28 4.28
CA GLU A 62 -2.29 -9.43 5.47
C GLU A 62 -3.75 -9.37 5.92
N MET A 63 -4.69 -9.08 5.00
CA MET A 63 -6.10 -8.92 5.32
C MET A 63 -6.92 -10.21 5.28
N MET A 64 -6.41 -11.30 4.70
CA MET A 64 -7.12 -12.57 4.60
C MET A 64 -6.19 -13.78 4.53
N SER A 65 -6.72 -14.97 4.76
CA SER A 65 -6.06 -16.23 4.43
C SER A 65 -7.01 -17.18 3.72
N VAL A 66 -6.44 -18.08 2.93
CA VAL A 66 -7.11 -19.21 2.30
C VAL A 66 -6.35 -20.48 2.63
N GLN A 67 -7.03 -21.41 3.26
CA GLN A 67 -6.49 -22.73 3.54
C GLN A 67 -7.24 -23.75 2.66
N PHE A 68 -6.52 -24.48 1.83
CA PHE A 68 -7.09 -25.43 0.89
C PHE A 68 -7.08 -26.83 1.48
N ASN A 69 -8.18 -27.56 1.26
CA ASN A 69 -8.32 -28.95 1.67
C ASN A 69 -8.04 -29.19 3.17
N GLU A 70 -8.57 -28.33 4.02
CA GLU A 70 -8.44 -28.45 5.47
C GLU A 70 -9.53 -29.36 6.05
N LEU A 71 -9.14 -30.30 6.91
CA LEU A 71 -10.08 -31.11 7.66
C LEU A 71 -10.69 -30.27 8.78
N CYS A 72 -11.99 -29.98 8.69
CA CYS A 72 -12.69 -29.17 9.68
C CYS A 72 -13.80 -29.95 10.38
N ARG A 73 -13.93 -29.71 11.69
CA ARG A 73 -15.08 -30.12 12.50
C ARG A 73 -15.98 -28.92 12.71
N LEU A 74 -17.18 -28.98 12.15
CA LEU A 74 -18.16 -27.89 12.18
C LEU A 74 -19.36 -28.28 13.05
N LYS A 75 -19.75 -27.40 13.98
CA LYS A 75 -20.93 -27.54 14.81
C LYS A 75 -21.96 -26.52 14.38
N LYS A 76 -23.20 -26.97 14.13
CA LYS A 76 -24.28 -26.06 13.78
C LYS A 76 -24.70 -25.23 14.99
N ASN A 77 -24.85 -23.92 14.78
CA ASN A 77 -25.37 -23.01 15.80
C ASN A 77 -26.74 -23.52 16.32
N ASN A 78 -26.89 -23.64 17.65
CA ASN A 78 -28.06 -24.15 18.38
C ASN A 78 -28.35 -25.68 18.34
N VAL A 79 -27.44 -26.54 17.85
CA VAL A 79 -27.61 -28.02 17.94
C VAL A 79 -26.33 -28.68 18.44
N PRO A 80 -26.18 -28.92 19.77
CA PRO A 80 -24.92 -29.39 20.36
C PRO A 80 -24.41 -30.75 19.87
N LYS A 81 -25.30 -31.63 19.40
CA LYS A 81 -24.99 -33.03 19.07
C LYS A 81 -24.73 -33.31 17.58
N ASN A 82 -24.68 -32.28 16.73
CA ASN A 82 -24.51 -32.48 15.28
C ASN A 82 -23.19 -31.87 14.79
N ILE A 83 -22.10 -32.61 15.02
CA ILE A 83 -20.75 -32.28 14.54
C ILE A 83 -20.59 -32.89 13.13
N ILE A 84 -20.20 -32.06 12.17
CA ILE A 84 -19.89 -32.48 10.80
C ILE A 84 -18.38 -32.41 10.64
N GLU A 85 -17.76 -33.52 10.28
CA GLU A 85 -16.34 -33.59 9.92
C GLU A 85 -16.23 -33.74 8.40
N SER A 86 -15.54 -32.81 7.74
CA SER A 86 -15.32 -32.85 6.29
C SER A 86 -14.17 -31.93 5.87
N TYR A 87 -13.78 -32.01 4.60
CA TYR A 87 -12.73 -31.17 4.03
C TYR A 87 -13.30 -29.90 3.42
N TYR A 88 -12.69 -28.76 3.74
CA TYR A 88 -13.11 -27.45 3.27
C TYR A 88 -11.94 -26.64 2.73
N THR A 89 -12.23 -25.79 1.75
CA THR A 89 -11.44 -24.59 1.52
C THR A 89 -11.94 -23.52 2.49
N VAL A 90 -11.07 -23.06 3.38
CA VAL A 90 -11.40 -22.11 4.43
C VAL A 90 -10.88 -20.73 4.05
N ILE A 91 -11.77 -19.76 3.92
CA ILE A 91 -11.41 -18.36 3.69
C ILE A 91 -11.66 -17.57 4.97
N THR A 92 -10.63 -16.93 5.51
CA THR A 92 -10.71 -16.16 6.76
C THR A 92 -10.33 -14.71 6.50
N LEU A 93 -11.14 -13.77 6.96
CA LEU A 93 -10.76 -12.36 7.02
C LEU A 93 -9.96 -12.10 8.31
N LYS A 94 -8.90 -11.29 8.24
CA LYS A 94 -7.99 -11.02 9.36
C LYS A 94 -8.15 -9.65 10.00
N THR A 95 -9.03 -8.81 9.45
CA THR A 95 -9.43 -7.51 10.01
C THR A 95 -10.89 -7.55 10.50
N ASP A 96 -11.19 -6.73 11.50
CA ASP A 96 -12.51 -6.53 12.09
C ASP A 96 -13.15 -5.20 11.67
N LEU A 97 -12.48 -4.42 10.81
CA LEU A 97 -12.97 -3.14 10.31
C LEU A 97 -14.32 -3.32 9.58
N PRO A 98 -15.40 -2.60 9.98
CA PRO A 98 -16.77 -2.88 9.53
C PRO A 98 -16.97 -2.87 8.00
N ASP A 99 -16.32 -1.94 7.29
CA ASP A 99 -16.45 -1.82 5.83
C ASP A 99 -15.82 -3.00 5.11
N TYR A 100 -14.66 -3.48 5.58
CA TYR A 100 -13.98 -4.64 5.02
C TYR A 100 -14.72 -5.94 5.33
N VAL A 101 -15.26 -6.08 6.55
CA VAL A 101 -16.14 -7.19 6.91
C VAL A 101 -17.34 -7.23 5.97
N ARG A 102 -17.99 -6.08 5.75
CA ARG A 102 -19.15 -5.99 4.86
C ARG A 102 -18.79 -6.38 3.43
N TYR A 103 -17.70 -5.84 2.91
CA TYR A 103 -17.20 -6.11 1.56
C TYR A 103 -16.84 -7.59 1.37
N PHE A 104 -16.13 -8.17 2.34
CA PHE A 104 -15.74 -9.58 2.34
C PHE A 104 -16.96 -10.51 2.29
N LEU A 105 -17.93 -10.31 3.17
CA LEU A 105 -19.16 -11.11 3.20
C LEU A 105 -19.92 -11.03 1.88
N ASP A 106 -20.04 -9.83 1.29
CA ASP A 106 -20.76 -9.63 0.03
C ASP A 106 -20.07 -10.33 -1.16
N ILE A 107 -18.74 -10.24 -1.26
CA ILE A 107 -18.00 -10.84 -2.36
C ILE A 107 -17.95 -12.36 -2.28
N VAL A 108 -17.67 -12.90 -1.10
CA VAL A 108 -17.63 -14.35 -0.94
C VAL A 108 -19.01 -14.92 -1.29
N CYS A 109 -20.11 -14.30 -0.85
CA CYS A 109 -21.47 -14.72 -1.25
C CYS A 109 -21.68 -14.74 -2.77
N ILE A 110 -21.22 -13.73 -3.50
CA ILE A 110 -21.31 -13.71 -4.98
C ILE A 110 -20.56 -14.91 -5.58
N VAL A 111 -19.37 -15.22 -5.05
CA VAL A 111 -18.59 -16.38 -5.48
C VAL A 111 -19.32 -17.68 -5.14
N LEU A 112 -19.90 -17.81 -3.95
CA LEU A 112 -20.67 -19.00 -3.56
C LEU A 112 -21.89 -19.22 -4.48
N GLU A 113 -22.61 -18.16 -4.85
CA GLU A 113 -23.73 -18.24 -5.80
C GLU A 113 -23.28 -18.75 -7.17
N LYS A 114 -22.06 -18.41 -7.59
CA LYS A 114 -21.51 -18.80 -8.88
C LYS A 114 -20.96 -20.24 -8.91
N ILE A 115 -20.30 -20.68 -7.84
CA ILE A 115 -19.69 -22.01 -7.77
C ILE A 115 -20.71 -23.12 -7.45
N GLY A 116 -21.84 -22.78 -6.82
CA GLY A 116 -22.90 -23.73 -6.48
C GLY A 116 -22.54 -24.69 -5.35
N GLU A 117 -23.35 -25.72 -5.12
CA GLU A 117 -23.20 -26.64 -3.96
C GLU A 117 -21.99 -27.59 -4.08
N THR A 118 -21.65 -28.00 -5.30
CA THR A 118 -20.62 -29.02 -5.59
C THR A 118 -19.71 -28.54 -6.72
N PRO A 119 -18.85 -27.55 -6.46
CA PRO A 119 -17.97 -27.02 -7.49
C PRO A 119 -16.93 -28.06 -7.92
N SER A 120 -16.50 -28.02 -9.18
CA SER A 120 -15.29 -28.76 -9.58
C SER A 120 -14.05 -28.05 -9.02
N GLN A 121 -12.94 -28.80 -8.87
CA GLN A 121 -11.68 -28.23 -8.38
C GLN A 121 -11.23 -27.01 -9.22
N GLN A 122 -11.32 -27.10 -10.55
CA GLN A 122 -10.90 -26.01 -11.44
C GLN A 122 -11.75 -24.75 -11.24
N VAL A 123 -13.08 -24.91 -11.10
CA VAL A 123 -13.99 -23.79 -10.86
C VAL A 123 -13.72 -23.17 -9.50
N LEU A 124 -13.56 -23.99 -8.46
CA LEU A 124 -13.25 -23.53 -7.10
C LEU A 124 -11.96 -22.70 -7.10
N LEU A 125 -10.85 -23.23 -7.62
CA LEU A 125 -9.57 -22.51 -7.67
C LEU A 125 -9.67 -21.20 -8.45
N THR A 126 -10.35 -21.21 -9.60
CA THR A 126 -10.49 -20.02 -10.46
C THR A 126 -11.27 -18.90 -9.77
N GLU A 127 -12.37 -19.22 -9.08
CA GLU A 127 -13.19 -18.20 -8.42
C GLU A 127 -12.58 -17.75 -7.09
N ILE A 128 -11.90 -18.64 -6.35
CA ILE A 128 -11.14 -18.27 -5.16
C ILE A 128 -9.98 -17.34 -5.51
N GLN A 129 -9.27 -17.59 -6.61
CA GLN A 129 -8.18 -16.74 -7.06
C GLN A 129 -8.64 -15.29 -7.28
N LYS A 130 -9.86 -15.07 -7.78
CA LYS A 130 -10.42 -13.72 -7.95
C LYS A 130 -10.62 -12.99 -6.63
N ILE A 131 -11.04 -13.69 -5.57
CA ILE A 131 -11.14 -13.11 -4.22
C ILE A 131 -9.73 -12.73 -3.74
N ILE A 132 -8.77 -13.64 -3.90
CA ILE A 132 -7.38 -13.41 -3.51
C ILE A 132 -6.80 -12.18 -4.22
N ASP A 133 -7.02 -12.06 -5.53
CA ASP A 133 -6.53 -10.92 -6.31
C ASP A 133 -7.20 -9.60 -5.91
N LEU A 134 -8.48 -9.61 -5.53
CA LEU A 134 -9.15 -8.42 -5.00
C LEU A 134 -8.54 -7.98 -3.67
N PHE A 135 -8.35 -8.90 -2.73
CA PHE A 135 -7.79 -8.58 -1.42
C PHE A 135 -6.30 -8.30 -1.45
N ARG A 136 -5.55 -8.85 -2.42
CA ARG A 136 -4.15 -8.50 -2.67
C ARG A 136 -3.99 -7.03 -3.04
N ARG A 137 -5.00 -6.40 -3.67
CA ARG A 137 -4.98 -4.96 -3.99
C ARG A 137 -5.19 -4.07 -2.78
N PHE A 138 -5.80 -4.56 -1.70
CA PHE A 138 -5.89 -3.82 -0.44
C PHE A 138 -4.58 -3.88 0.36
N SER A 139 -3.77 -4.91 0.13
CA SER A 139 -2.47 -5.14 0.76
C SER A 139 -1.29 -4.96 -0.20
N ALA A 140 -1.45 -4.18 -1.27
CA ALA A 140 -0.33 -3.67 -2.05
C ALA A 140 0.04 -2.29 -1.49
N PRO A 141 1.28 -1.79 -1.64
CA PRO A 141 1.56 -0.43 -1.26
C PRO A 141 0.61 0.42 -2.10
N PRO A 142 0.03 1.49 -1.54
CA PRO A 142 -0.66 2.45 -2.36
C PRO A 142 0.25 2.79 -3.54
N LEU A 143 -0.26 2.75 -4.78
CA LEU A 143 0.53 3.09 -5.98
C LEU A 143 1.29 4.42 -5.79
N LYS A 144 0.71 5.33 -5.00
CA LYS A 144 1.34 6.58 -4.54
C LYS A 144 2.66 6.39 -3.79
N THR A 145 2.78 5.40 -2.91
CA THR A 145 4.02 5.09 -2.18
C THR A 145 5.12 4.62 -3.13
N ILE A 146 4.79 3.72 -4.07
CA ILE A 146 5.73 3.27 -5.11
C ILE A 146 6.16 4.44 -6.00
N GLN A 147 5.20 5.27 -6.41
CA GLN A 147 5.45 6.46 -7.22
C GLN A 147 6.33 7.49 -6.48
N GLY A 148 6.09 7.71 -5.18
CA GLY A 148 6.90 8.61 -4.34
C GLY A 148 8.34 8.12 -4.24
N LEU A 149 8.53 6.87 -3.81
CA LEU A 149 9.86 6.26 -3.69
C LEU A 149 10.61 6.24 -5.03
N TRP A 150 9.93 5.92 -6.13
CA TRP A 150 10.54 5.98 -7.46
C TRP A 150 11.01 7.39 -7.81
N ALA A 151 10.24 8.42 -7.45
CA ALA A 151 10.59 9.82 -7.68
C ALA A 151 11.82 10.23 -6.86
N GLU A 152 11.89 9.85 -5.59
CA GLU A 152 13.04 10.09 -4.72
C GLU A 152 14.31 9.45 -5.29
N LEU A 153 14.24 8.17 -5.68
CA LEU A 153 15.34 7.46 -6.31
C LEU A 153 15.75 8.09 -7.65
N PHE A 154 14.79 8.56 -8.43
CA PHE A 154 15.07 9.26 -9.68
C PHE A 154 15.90 10.54 -9.43
N VAL A 155 15.57 11.31 -8.38
CA VAL A 155 16.34 12.51 -7.99
C VAL A 155 17.76 12.13 -7.59
N ILE A 156 17.92 11.09 -6.76
CA ILE A 156 19.25 10.58 -6.36
C ILE A 156 20.06 10.14 -7.58
N GLU A 157 19.44 9.38 -8.48
CA GLU A 157 20.11 8.80 -9.65
C GLU A 157 20.64 9.89 -10.59
N ARG A 158 19.88 10.98 -10.76
CA ARG A 158 20.23 12.14 -11.59
C ARG A 158 21.15 13.15 -10.93
N ALA A 159 21.32 13.08 -9.62
CA ALA A 159 22.10 14.02 -8.85
C ALA A 159 23.56 14.10 -9.35
N ASN A 160 24.14 15.30 -9.34
CA ASN A 160 25.57 15.51 -9.59
C ASN A 160 26.45 14.76 -8.57
N ASN A 161 25.95 14.58 -7.34
CA ASN A 161 26.61 13.82 -6.29
C ASN A 161 25.60 12.88 -5.57
N PRO A 162 25.30 11.70 -6.17
CA PRO A 162 24.35 10.74 -5.60
C PRO A 162 24.76 10.29 -4.20
N LYS A 163 26.06 10.21 -3.93
CA LYS A 163 26.61 9.87 -2.62
C LYS A 163 26.16 10.85 -1.54
N TYR A 164 26.19 12.14 -1.82
CA TYR A 164 25.75 13.16 -0.87
C TYR A 164 24.23 13.10 -0.68
N LEU A 165 23.45 12.95 -1.75
CA LEU A 165 22.00 12.80 -1.65
C LEU A 165 21.60 11.57 -0.84
N VAL A 166 22.20 10.40 -1.07
CA VAL A 166 21.93 9.20 -0.26
C VAL A 166 22.30 9.43 1.21
N LYS A 167 23.38 10.17 1.50
CA LYS A 167 23.75 10.53 2.88
C LYS A 167 22.69 11.42 3.54
N SER A 168 22.09 12.34 2.80
CA SER A 168 21.07 13.28 3.29
C SER A 168 19.63 12.77 3.14
N TRP A 169 19.42 11.64 2.44
CA TRP A 169 18.12 11.01 2.25
C TRP A 169 17.63 10.46 3.59
N HIS A 170 16.37 10.70 3.93
CA HIS A 170 15.86 10.41 5.26
C HIS A 170 15.94 8.94 5.68
N THR A 171 15.86 8.72 7.00
CA THR A 171 15.94 7.40 7.64
C THR A 171 14.65 7.03 8.40
N SER A 172 13.67 7.94 8.48
CA SER A 172 12.48 7.78 9.31
C SER A 172 11.20 8.29 8.62
N ALA A 173 10.09 7.60 8.88
CA ALA A 173 8.76 7.95 8.35
C ALA A 173 8.14 9.24 8.93
N ILE A 174 8.79 9.87 9.92
CA ILE A 174 8.34 11.14 10.53
C ILE A 174 9.07 12.36 9.98
N ASP A 175 10.05 12.15 9.10
CA ASP A 175 10.79 13.25 8.52
C ASP A 175 9.88 14.06 7.58
N THR A 176 9.94 15.39 7.69
CA THR A 176 9.03 16.29 6.96
C THR A 176 9.38 16.45 5.49
N PHE A 177 10.67 16.31 5.17
CA PHE A 177 11.23 16.48 3.83
C PHE A 177 11.73 15.12 3.32
N ASP A 178 12.27 15.04 2.10
CA ASP A 178 12.87 13.80 1.55
C ASP A 178 14.40 13.78 1.69
N PHE A 179 15.03 14.95 1.61
CA PHE A 179 16.46 15.11 1.89
C PHE A 179 16.70 16.26 2.86
N ASN A 180 17.58 16.03 3.83
CA ASN A 180 17.96 17.03 4.81
C ASN A 180 19.40 16.78 5.27
N ASP A 181 20.27 17.77 5.09
CA ASP A 181 21.67 17.71 5.53
C ASP A 181 21.91 18.38 6.90
N GLY A 182 20.83 18.81 7.57
CA GLY A 182 20.84 19.59 8.81
C GLY A 182 20.69 21.10 8.59
N THR A 183 20.96 21.59 7.38
CA THR A 183 20.85 23.01 7.00
C THR A 183 19.76 23.18 5.95
N ASP A 184 19.99 22.61 4.78
CA ASP A 184 19.13 22.74 3.61
C ASP A 184 18.30 21.47 3.42
N LYS A 185 17.18 21.62 2.72
CA LYS A 185 16.19 20.54 2.53
C LYS A 185 15.72 20.46 1.09
N ILE A 186 15.40 19.24 0.66
CA ILE A 186 14.75 18.98 -0.62
C ILE A 186 13.50 18.15 -0.34
N GLU A 187 12.37 18.58 -0.90
CA GLU A 187 11.14 17.81 -0.97
C GLU A 187 10.94 17.33 -2.41
N VAL A 188 10.67 16.04 -2.59
CA VAL A 188 10.32 15.45 -3.89
C VAL A 188 8.81 15.32 -4.00
N LYS A 189 8.25 15.95 -5.01
CA LYS A 189 6.83 15.85 -5.34
C LYS A 189 6.66 15.22 -6.72
N SER A 190 5.88 14.15 -6.78
CA SER A 190 5.50 13.52 -8.04
C SER A 190 4.00 13.57 -8.29
N THR A 191 3.61 13.71 -9.56
CA THR A 191 2.21 13.73 -9.98
C THR A 191 2.02 12.99 -11.29
N SER A 192 0.94 12.23 -11.42
CA SER A 192 0.52 11.62 -12.69
C SER A 192 -0.46 12.47 -13.48
N ARG A 193 -0.74 13.70 -13.00
CA ARG A 193 -1.62 14.66 -13.68
C ARG A 193 -0.84 15.37 -14.80
N SER A 194 -1.58 15.78 -15.84
CA SER A 194 -1.03 16.63 -16.92
C SER A 194 -0.60 18.01 -16.43
N ASN A 195 -1.32 18.56 -15.44
CA ASN A 195 -0.95 19.79 -14.75
C ASN A 195 -0.06 19.46 -13.54
N ARG A 196 0.91 20.34 -13.25
CA ARG A 196 1.86 20.18 -12.14
C ARG A 196 1.23 20.55 -10.80
N ILE A 197 0.25 19.75 -10.38
CA ILE A 197 -0.46 19.93 -9.11
C ILE A 197 0.07 18.91 -8.11
N HIS A 198 0.52 19.42 -6.96
CA HIS A 198 1.13 18.63 -5.89
C HIS A 198 0.44 18.91 -4.57
N HIS A 199 0.32 17.84 -3.78
CA HIS A 199 -0.22 17.90 -2.44
C HIS A 199 0.89 18.24 -1.44
N PHE A 200 0.67 19.26 -0.62
CA PHE A 200 1.61 19.70 0.42
C PHE A 200 0.92 19.69 1.78
N SER A 201 1.68 19.32 2.82
CA SER A 201 1.35 19.77 4.17
C SER A 201 1.82 21.21 4.33
N HIS A 202 1.13 21.99 5.17
CA HIS A 202 1.51 23.38 5.42
C HIS A 202 2.95 23.50 5.92
N ASN A 203 3.37 22.59 6.81
CA ASN A 203 4.72 22.55 7.39
C ASN A 203 5.83 22.35 6.34
N GLN A 204 5.54 21.70 5.21
CA GLN A 204 6.49 21.57 4.10
C GLN A 204 6.73 22.90 3.37
N LEU A 205 5.76 23.82 3.41
CA LEU A 205 5.82 25.13 2.77
C LEU A 205 6.22 26.26 3.74
N THR A 206 6.29 25.97 5.05
CA THR A 206 6.68 26.93 6.10
C THR A 206 7.80 26.35 6.99
N PRO A 207 9.01 26.14 6.45
CA PRO A 207 10.12 25.56 7.19
C PRO A 207 10.62 26.52 8.29
N ASN A 208 11.39 25.98 9.24
CA ASN A 208 12.04 26.77 10.28
C ASN A 208 12.93 27.86 9.68
N LYS A 209 12.94 29.04 10.33
CA LYS A 209 13.76 30.20 9.91
C LYS A 209 15.22 29.78 9.69
N GLY A 210 15.76 30.15 8.53
CA GLY A 210 17.15 29.86 8.14
C GLY A 210 17.35 28.54 7.41
N SER A 211 16.29 27.74 7.20
CA SER A 211 16.35 26.57 6.32
C SER A 211 16.01 26.97 4.88
N ASN A 212 16.88 26.67 3.93
CA ASN A 212 16.54 26.78 2.51
C ASN A 212 15.87 25.47 2.07
N VAL A 213 14.83 25.58 1.26
CA VAL A 213 14.08 24.42 0.78
C VAL A 213 13.84 24.54 -0.72
N VAL A 214 14.11 23.45 -1.43
CA VAL A 214 13.83 23.31 -2.85
C VAL A 214 12.85 22.16 -3.06
N ILE A 215 11.85 22.37 -3.90
CA ILE A 215 10.92 21.32 -4.31
C ILE A 215 11.37 20.73 -5.64
N ALA A 216 11.74 19.45 -5.63
CA ALA A 216 12.01 18.64 -6.81
C ALA A 216 10.69 18.05 -7.34
N SER A 217 10.24 18.56 -8.48
CA SER A 217 8.92 18.26 -9.02
C SER A 217 8.99 17.43 -10.30
N ILE A 218 8.26 16.30 -10.33
CA ILE A 218 8.31 15.32 -11.42
C ILE A 218 6.90 14.96 -11.88
N GLN A 219 6.70 14.82 -13.19
CA GLN A 219 5.50 14.19 -13.73
C GLN A 219 5.81 12.74 -14.08
N ILE A 220 5.00 11.82 -13.57
CA ILE A 220 5.27 10.39 -13.63
C ILE A 220 4.07 9.66 -14.24
N VAL A 221 4.34 8.86 -15.27
CA VAL A 221 3.35 8.01 -15.95
C VAL A 221 3.86 6.58 -15.95
N GLN A 222 3.01 5.63 -15.56
CA GLN A 222 3.34 4.21 -15.60
C GLN A 222 3.52 3.74 -17.05
N SER A 223 4.57 2.96 -17.29
CA SER A 223 4.91 2.43 -18.60
C SER A 223 5.49 1.03 -18.46
N GLY A 224 4.99 0.07 -19.25
CA GLY A 224 5.54 -1.29 -19.28
C GLY A 224 6.97 -1.38 -19.83
N MET A 225 7.46 -0.32 -20.47
CA MET A 225 8.83 -0.19 -21.00
C MET A 225 9.64 0.90 -20.28
N GLY A 226 9.18 1.32 -19.09
CA GLY A 226 9.84 2.30 -18.25
C GLY A 226 10.97 1.73 -17.39
N LYS A 227 11.49 2.55 -16.47
CA LYS A 227 12.39 2.07 -15.40
C LYS A 227 11.58 1.76 -14.14
N SER A 228 11.94 0.68 -13.46
CA SER A 228 11.44 0.30 -12.14
C SER A 228 12.29 0.89 -11.02
N ILE A 229 11.84 0.70 -9.76
CA ILE A 229 12.64 1.01 -8.56
C ILE A 229 13.96 0.24 -8.56
N HIS A 230 13.94 -1.01 -9.05
CA HIS A 230 15.13 -1.85 -9.11
C HIS A 230 16.18 -1.30 -10.08
N ASP A 231 15.75 -0.88 -11.27
CA ASP A 231 16.65 -0.29 -12.26
C ASP A 231 17.32 0.99 -11.74
N LEU A 232 16.56 1.83 -11.02
CA LEU A 232 17.10 3.03 -10.38
C LEU A 232 18.07 2.68 -9.25
N ARG A 233 17.70 1.71 -8.39
CA ARG A 233 18.57 1.21 -7.32
C ARG A 233 19.90 0.72 -7.87
N GLU A 234 19.91 -0.15 -8.89
CA GLU A 234 21.15 -0.67 -9.49
C GLU A 234 22.00 0.46 -10.09
N SER A 235 21.37 1.42 -10.78
CA SER A 235 22.07 2.60 -11.30
C SER A 235 22.75 3.40 -10.18
N ILE A 236 22.05 3.65 -9.07
CA ILE A 236 22.59 4.39 -7.91
C ILE A 236 23.71 3.58 -7.24
N GLU A 237 23.49 2.29 -6.96
CA GLU A 237 24.49 1.42 -6.32
C GLU A 237 25.79 1.37 -7.12
N SER A 238 25.72 1.38 -8.46
CA SER A 238 26.92 1.42 -9.31
C SER A 238 27.76 2.69 -9.15
N LYS A 239 27.16 3.77 -8.63
CA LYS A 239 27.81 5.07 -8.33
C LYS A 239 28.26 5.19 -6.87
N LEU A 240 27.96 4.20 -6.03
CA LEU A 240 28.30 4.18 -4.59
C LEU A 240 29.37 3.13 -4.28
N ASN A 241 30.53 3.57 -3.80
CA ASN A 241 31.62 2.65 -3.42
C ASN A 241 31.50 2.21 -1.96
N GLU A 242 30.92 3.05 -1.10
CA GLU A 242 30.84 2.86 0.34
C GLU A 242 29.78 1.81 0.70
N PRO A 243 30.14 0.73 1.42
CA PRO A 243 29.18 -0.28 1.87
C PRO A 243 28.03 0.29 2.71
N ASP A 244 28.33 1.24 3.61
CA ASP A 244 27.33 1.82 4.51
C ASP A 244 26.24 2.61 3.76
N LEU A 245 26.63 3.31 2.69
CA LEU A 245 25.67 4.06 1.86
C LEU A 245 24.82 3.14 0.99
N ARG A 246 25.42 2.05 0.47
CA ARG A 246 24.66 1.01 -0.23
C ARG A 246 23.67 0.32 0.71
N PHE A 247 24.09 0.00 1.94
CA PHE A 247 23.18 -0.55 2.94
C PHE A 247 22.05 0.42 3.27
N LYS A 248 22.36 1.70 3.48
CA LYS A 248 21.34 2.74 3.73
C LYS A 248 20.32 2.82 2.59
N LEU A 249 20.77 2.83 1.33
CA LEU A 249 19.89 2.85 0.16
C LEU A 249 18.91 1.66 0.19
N ILE A 250 19.42 0.45 0.42
CA ILE A 250 18.59 -0.77 0.49
C ILE A 250 17.64 -0.73 1.69
N ASP A 251 18.11 -0.29 2.85
CA ASP A 251 17.32 -0.21 4.08
C ASP A 251 16.13 0.73 3.93
N VAL A 252 16.33 1.93 3.36
CA VAL A 252 15.24 2.89 3.12
C VAL A 252 14.24 2.33 2.10
N ILE A 253 14.69 1.78 0.97
CA ILE A 253 13.80 1.14 -0.01
C ILE A 253 12.97 0.04 0.64
N THR A 254 13.60 -0.83 1.44
CA THR A 254 12.95 -1.98 2.07
C THR A 254 11.96 -1.54 3.14
N LYS A 255 12.28 -0.51 3.94
CA LYS A 255 11.37 0.06 4.93
C LYS A 255 10.14 0.71 4.28
N THR A 256 10.33 1.41 3.17
CA THR A 256 9.24 2.09 2.45
C THR A 256 8.31 1.10 1.74
N LEU A 257 8.85 0.02 1.16
CA LEU A 257 8.06 -1.00 0.47
C LEU A 257 7.50 -2.08 1.40
N GLY A 258 8.16 -2.34 2.53
CA GLY A 258 7.73 -3.34 3.51
C GLY A 258 7.53 -4.73 2.91
N ALA A 259 6.38 -5.34 3.18
CA ALA A 259 6.01 -6.68 2.71
C ALA A 259 5.81 -6.79 1.18
N ASP A 260 5.84 -5.66 0.48
CA ASP A 260 5.56 -5.57 -0.95
C ASP A 260 6.80 -5.28 -1.80
N PHE A 261 7.99 -5.41 -1.21
CA PHE A 261 9.27 -5.24 -1.91
C PHE A 261 9.30 -6.02 -3.25
N ASP A 262 8.87 -7.28 -3.24
CA ASP A 262 8.85 -8.14 -4.44
C ASP A 262 7.90 -7.65 -5.54
N LYS A 263 6.83 -6.91 -5.17
CA LYS A 263 5.84 -6.39 -6.13
C LYS A 263 6.29 -5.08 -6.76
N ALA A 264 7.26 -4.37 -6.18
CA ALA A 264 7.75 -3.10 -6.72
C ALA A 264 8.36 -3.26 -8.12
N HIS A 265 8.86 -4.46 -8.46
CA HIS A 265 9.37 -4.80 -9.78
C HIS A 265 8.28 -4.81 -10.87
N GLU A 266 7.00 -4.94 -10.51
CA GLU A 266 5.88 -4.91 -11.45
C GLU A 266 5.55 -3.49 -11.93
N PHE A 267 6.11 -2.46 -11.27
CA PHE A 267 5.85 -1.06 -11.57
C PHE A 267 7.07 -0.40 -12.21
N SER A 268 6.88 -0.03 -13.47
CA SER A 268 7.83 0.76 -14.24
C SER A 268 7.20 2.07 -14.68
N PHE A 269 8.00 3.13 -14.75
CA PHE A 269 7.57 4.47 -15.11
C PHE A 269 8.39 5.04 -16.26
N ASP A 270 7.74 5.85 -17.10
CA ASP A 270 8.37 6.48 -18.26
C ASP A 270 9.51 7.41 -17.81
N TYR A 271 10.74 6.92 -17.98
CA TYR A 271 11.94 7.62 -17.55
C TYR A 271 12.24 8.85 -18.42
N ALA A 272 11.91 8.82 -19.71
CA ALA A 272 12.13 9.96 -20.60
C ALA A 272 11.21 11.12 -20.23
N LEU A 273 9.93 10.83 -19.99
CA LEU A 273 8.97 11.82 -19.50
C LEU A 273 9.39 12.40 -18.13
N ALA A 274 9.88 11.56 -17.22
CA ALA A 274 10.37 12.03 -15.93
C ALA A 274 11.56 13.00 -16.10
N CYS A 275 12.49 12.71 -17.02
CA CYS A 275 13.58 13.62 -17.37
C CYS A 275 13.07 14.95 -17.92
N ASP A 276 12.16 14.91 -18.89
CA ASP A 276 11.67 16.12 -19.56
C ASP A 276 10.84 17.01 -18.62
N SER A 277 10.14 16.39 -17.67
CA SER A 277 9.26 17.07 -16.72
C SER A 277 9.93 17.45 -15.40
N TYR A 278 11.15 17.01 -15.14
CA TYR A 278 11.87 17.34 -13.89
C TYR A 278 12.11 18.85 -13.79
N ARG A 279 11.60 19.49 -12.73
CA ARG A 279 11.77 20.91 -12.46
C ARG A 279 12.02 21.14 -10.97
N LEU A 280 12.87 22.10 -10.66
CA LEU A 280 13.12 22.55 -9.31
C LEU A 280 12.39 23.87 -9.05
N PHE A 281 11.92 24.06 -7.82
CA PHE A 281 11.24 25.27 -7.38
C PHE A 281 11.82 25.72 -6.05
N ASP A 282 12.09 27.02 -5.93
CA ASP A 282 12.35 27.63 -4.63
C ASP A 282 11.05 27.66 -3.83
N ILE A 283 11.10 27.26 -2.56
CA ILE A 283 9.92 27.27 -1.69
C ILE A 283 9.29 28.66 -1.59
N ASN A 284 10.09 29.73 -1.68
CA ASN A 284 9.63 31.11 -1.56
C ASN A 284 8.77 31.56 -2.74
N ASP A 285 8.88 30.88 -3.89
CA ASP A 285 8.08 31.16 -5.08
C ASP A 285 6.76 30.35 -5.10
N ILE A 286 6.58 29.41 -4.17
CA ILE A 286 5.39 28.55 -4.10
C ILE A 286 4.29 29.25 -3.31
N PRO A 287 3.06 29.36 -3.86
CA PRO A 287 1.95 29.93 -3.11
C PRO A 287 1.65 29.09 -1.87
N CYS A 288 1.60 29.76 -0.73
CA CYS A 288 1.34 29.18 0.58
C CYS A 288 0.32 30.06 1.33
N ILE A 289 -0.51 29.44 2.17
CA ILE A 289 -1.39 30.17 3.08
C ILE A 289 -0.51 30.88 4.09
N ASP A 290 -0.78 32.16 4.38
CA ASP A 290 -0.02 32.87 5.41
C ASP A 290 -0.28 32.26 6.80
N GLY A 291 0.80 31.91 7.50
CA GLY A 291 0.73 31.30 8.84
C GLY A 291 0.02 32.18 9.86
N TYR A 292 0.09 33.51 9.72
CA TYR A 292 -0.65 34.44 10.59
C TYR A 292 -2.16 34.40 10.41
N SER A 293 -2.64 33.83 9.29
CA SER A 293 -4.07 33.66 9.00
C SER A 293 -4.64 32.36 9.56
N ILE A 294 -3.80 31.51 10.16
CA ILE A 294 -4.18 30.19 10.69
C ILE A 294 -4.32 30.30 12.22
N PRO A 295 -5.53 30.11 12.77
CA PRO A 295 -5.74 30.03 14.22
C PRO A 295 -4.91 28.90 14.86
N GLU A 296 -4.43 29.10 16.09
CA GLU A 296 -3.59 28.14 16.81
C GLU A 296 -4.30 26.79 17.07
N GLU A 297 -5.63 26.76 17.05
CA GLU A 297 -6.42 25.55 17.23
C GLU A 297 -6.51 24.67 15.97
N ILE A 298 -6.02 25.15 14.81
CA ILE A 298 -6.03 24.39 13.55
C ILE A 298 -4.65 23.78 13.30
N ASP A 299 -4.61 22.46 13.20
CA ASP A 299 -3.41 21.70 12.87
C ASP A 299 -3.67 20.74 11.68
N ASN A 300 -2.62 20.09 11.18
CA ASN A 300 -2.67 19.09 10.12
C ASN A 300 -3.25 19.63 8.79
N ILE A 301 -2.83 20.84 8.41
CA ILE A 301 -3.32 21.54 7.22
C ILE A 301 -2.64 21.00 5.96
N HIS A 302 -3.46 20.66 4.97
CA HIS A 302 -3.02 20.05 3.71
C HIS A 302 -3.77 20.66 2.53
N TYR A 303 -3.08 20.93 1.43
CA TYR A 303 -3.68 21.51 0.23
C TYR A 303 -2.88 21.21 -1.04
N ASP A 304 -3.56 21.34 -2.18
CA ASP A 304 -2.96 21.15 -3.50
C ASP A 304 -2.47 22.50 -4.05
N CYS A 305 -1.20 22.58 -4.43
CA CYS A 305 -0.63 23.75 -5.13
C CYS A 305 -0.40 23.43 -6.60
N ASN A 306 -0.85 24.32 -7.49
CA ASN A 306 -0.58 24.24 -8.92
C ASN A 306 0.70 25.00 -9.27
N LEU A 307 1.78 24.26 -9.53
CA LEU A 307 3.09 24.83 -9.86
C LEU A 307 3.27 25.08 -11.37
N SER A 308 2.24 24.90 -12.20
CA SER A 308 2.37 24.99 -13.66
C SER A 308 2.77 26.39 -14.15
N SER A 309 2.46 27.44 -13.38
CA SER A 309 2.81 28.83 -13.67
C SER A 309 3.84 29.42 -12.70
N VAL A 310 4.33 28.61 -11.76
CA VAL A 310 5.38 29.02 -10.83
C VAL A 310 6.72 29.01 -11.56
N LYS A 311 7.59 29.95 -11.25
CA LYS A 311 8.92 30.03 -11.86
C LYS A 311 9.79 28.88 -11.35
N SER A 312 10.26 28.04 -12.25
CA SER A 312 11.25 27.02 -11.90
C SER A 312 12.65 27.64 -11.77
N VAL A 313 13.48 27.05 -10.92
CA VAL A 313 14.91 27.37 -10.82
C VAL A 313 15.71 26.33 -11.59
N GLU A 314 16.65 26.77 -12.43
CA GLU A 314 17.55 25.86 -13.15
C GLU A 314 18.66 25.34 -12.23
N ALA A 315 19.21 26.22 -11.40
CA ALA A 315 20.27 25.91 -10.44
C ALA A 315 19.98 26.65 -9.12
N PRO A 316 19.48 25.95 -8.08
CA PRO A 316 19.22 26.58 -6.78
C PRO A 316 20.48 27.18 -6.15
N THR A 317 21.67 26.71 -6.56
CA THR A 317 22.98 27.24 -6.15
C THR A 317 23.21 28.71 -6.54
N VAL A 318 22.45 29.27 -7.48
CA VAL A 318 22.51 30.71 -7.79
C VAL A 318 21.98 31.53 -6.62
N SER A 319 20.83 31.13 -6.06
CA SER A 319 20.25 31.76 -4.86
C SER A 319 20.96 31.33 -3.59
N TYR A 320 21.47 30.10 -3.57
CA TYR A 320 22.04 29.44 -2.39
C TYR A 320 23.45 28.87 -2.66
N PRO A 321 24.45 29.71 -2.94
CA PRO A 321 25.77 29.28 -3.40
C PRO A 321 26.58 28.51 -2.35
N GLN A 322 26.19 28.59 -1.08
CA GLN A 322 26.86 27.88 0.02
C GLN A 322 26.22 26.53 0.35
N SER A 323 25.09 26.19 -0.29
CA SER A 323 24.41 24.92 -0.04
C SER A 323 25.16 23.76 -0.67
N GLU A 324 25.66 22.83 0.15
CA GLU A 324 26.27 21.59 -0.34
C GLU A 324 25.19 20.62 -0.85
N LEU A 325 24.02 20.59 -0.22
CA LEU A 325 22.89 19.78 -0.68
C LEU A 325 22.41 20.19 -2.08
N PHE A 326 22.28 21.49 -2.36
CA PHE A 326 21.84 21.95 -3.67
C PHE A 326 22.92 21.89 -4.75
N LYS A 327 24.21 21.89 -4.38
CA LYS A 327 25.30 21.56 -5.31
C LYS A 327 25.32 20.07 -5.66
N ALA A 328 24.80 19.23 -4.78
CA ALA A 328 24.76 17.80 -4.98
C ALA A 328 23.62 17.34 -5.90
N LEU A 329 22.52 18.09 -5.98
CA LEU A 329 21.52 17.98 -7.07
C LEU A 329 22.21 18.22 -8.41
#